data_AF-A0A5B8RHS5-F1
#
_entry.id   AF-A0A5B8RHS5-F1
#
_cell.length_a   1.000
_cell.length_b   1.000
_cell.length_c   1.000
_cell.angle_alpha   90.00
_cell.angle_beta   90.00
_cell.angle_gamma   90.00
#
_symmetry.space_group_name_H-M   'P 1'
#
loop_
_entity.id
_entity.type
_entity.pdbx_description
1 polymer ?
#
loop_
_entity_poly.entity_id
_entity_poly.type
_entity_poly.pdbx_seq_one_letter_code
_entity_poly.pdbx_strand_id
1 'polypeptide(L)'
;MFLPGERRGDELRTLLGAGTARAGDSGDGPVDVLLRPDDVTLAADGDTNAAVEWSRYEGGTRLYAARLDDGPLLKVRTNHETHLAPGERVSARITAGHPLAAFPRESA
;
A
#
# COMPACT_ATOMS: atom_id res chain seq x y z
N MET A 1 6.92 -3.02 -1.88
CA MET A 1 7.07 -1.67 -2.46
C MET A 1 7.36 -0.70 -1.33
N PHE A 2 8.03 0.41 -1.62
CA PHE A 2 8.25 1.47 -0.65
C PHE A 2 7.27 2.60 -0.91
N LEU A 3 6.66 3.12 0.16
CA LEU A 3 5.87 4.35 0.11
C LEU A 3 6.46 5.43 1.00
N PRO A 4 6.49 6.69 0.54
CA PRO A 4 6.75 7.81 1.44
C PRO A 4 5.74 7.83 2.58
N GLY A 5 6.23 8.10 3.77
CA GLY A 5 5.40 8.36 4.93
C GLY A 5 6.11 9.17 6.00
N GLU A 6 5.37 9.38 7.09
CA GLU A 6 5.87 10.02 8.30
C GLU A 6 5.64 9.08 9.48
N ARG A 7 6.66 8.95 10.33
CA ARG A 7 6.61 8.18 11.57
C ARG A 7 6.51 9.11 12.77
N ARG A 8 5.59 8.80 13.69
CA ARG A 8 5.48 9.44 15.00
C ARG A 8 5.24 8.38 16.07
N GLY A 9 6.27 8.05 16.85
CA GLY A 9 6.27 6.93 17.77
C GLY A 9 6.11 5.60 17.03
N ASP A 10 4.99 4.93 17.29
CA ASP A 10 4.56 3.72 16.58
C ASP A 10 3.56 3.98 15.45
N GLU A 11 3.11 5.22 15.24
CA GLU A 11 2.21 5.56 14.15
C GLU A 11 2.98 5.83 12.85
N LEU A 12 2.53 5.23 11.75
CA LEU A 12 2.93 5.56 10.38
C LEU A 12 1.76 6.22 9.67
N ARG A 13 2.05 7.29 8.93
CA ARG A 13 1.08 7.92 8.01
C ARG A 13 1.63 7.90 6.59
N THR A 14 0.82 7.44 5.66
CA THR A 14 1.12 7.40 4.22
C THR A 14 -0.08 7.88 3.42
N LEU A 15 0.09 8.01 2.09
CA LEU A 15 -1.01 8.27 1.17
C LEU A 15 -2.09 7.17 1.15
N LEU A 16 -1.77 5.97 1.65
CA LEU A 16 -2.70 4.84 1.77
C LEU A 16 -3.40 4.77 3.15
N GLY A 17 -3.20 5.78 3.99
CA GLY A 17 -3.71 5.81 5.35
C GLY A 17 -2.64 5.49 6.40
N ALA A 18 -3.13 5.18 7.61
CA ALA A 18 -2.30 4.92 8.77
C ALA A 18 -1.94 3.44 8.93
N GLY A 19 -0.82 3.18 9.59
CA GLY A 19 -0.40 1.84 10.01
C GLY A 19 0.49 1.94 11.24
N THR A 20 0.97 0.80 11.73
CA THR A 20 1.85 0.75 12.89
C THR A 20 3.29 0.48 12.46
N ALA A 21 4.25 1.22 12.99
CA ALA A 21 5.68 1.03 12.77
C ALA A 21 6.20 -0.13 13.63
N ARG A 22 7.10 -0.93 13.08
CA ARG A 22 7.89 -1.86 13.88
C ARG A 22 8.83 -1.11 14.82
N ALA A 23 8.95 -1.62 16.05
CA ALA A 23 9.87 -1.06 17.03
C ALA A 23 11.33 -1.22 16.58
N GLY A 24 12.13 -0.16 16.73
CA GLY A 24 13.56 -0.16 16.46
C GLY A 24 14.00 0.14 15.02
N ASP A 25 13.08 0.19 14.06
CA ASP A 25 13.44 0.38 12.64
C ASP A 25 13.89 1.81 12.28
N SER A 26 13.38 2.83 12.98
CA SER A 26 13.62 4.26 12.72
C SER A 26 13.15 5.14 13.89
N GLY A 27 13.68 6.36 13.98
CA GLY A 27 13.12 7.41 14.84
C GLY A 27 11.96 8.15 14.15
N ASP A 28 11.37 9.11 14.86
CA ASP A 28 10.33 9.99 14.31
C ASP A 28 10.82 10.80 13.11
N GLY A 29 9.92 11.09 12.17
CA GLY A 29 10.21 11.89 10.99
C GLY A 29 9.92 11.17 9.65
N PRO A 30 10.49 11.65 8.54
CA PRO A 30 10.22 11.11 7.21
C PRO A 30 10.83 9.71 7.05
N VAL A 31 10.01 8.78 6.56
CA VAL A 31 10.39 7.38 6.36
C VAL A 31 9.92 6.84 5.02
N ASP A 32 10.59 5.80 4.53
CA ASP A 32 10.10 4.92 3.48
C ASP A 32 9.51 3.66 4.12
N VAL A 33 8.20 3.50 4.01
CA VAL A 33 7.44 2.36 4.56
C VAL A 33 7.45 1.22 3.56
N LEU A 34 7.96 0.06 3.98
CA LEU A 34 7.96 -1.15 3.17
C LEU A 34 6.61 -1.87 3.30
N LEU A 35 5.83 -1.83 2.22
CA LEU A 35 4.57 -2.55 2.08
C LEU A 35 4.73 -3.78 1.20
N ARG A 36 4.29 -4.94 1.68
CA ARG A 36 4.12 -6.14 0.87
C ARG A 36 2.82 -6.05 0.06
N PRO A 37 2.69 -6.82 -1.03
CA PRO A 37 1.45 -6.84 -1.79
C PRO A 37 0.21 -7.20 -0.96
N ASP A 38 0.38 -8.00 0.09
CA ASP A 38 -0.70 -8.45 0.98
C ASP A 38 -0.99 -7.46 2.13
N ASP A 39 -0.20 -6.39 2.30
CA ASP A 39 -0.38 -5.37 3.34
C ASP A 39 -1.42 -4.30 2.95
N VAL A 40 -1.89 -4.35 1.69
CA VAL A 40 -2.79 -3.36 1.08
C VAL A 40 -4.01 -4.09 0.54
N THR A 41 -5.18 -3.46 0.61
CA THR A 41 -6.39 -3.95 -0.05
C THR A 41 -6.81 -3.00 -1.16
N LEU A 42 -7.39 -3.54 -2.24
CA LEU A 42 -8.11 -2.77 -3.26
C LEU A 42 -9.61 -3.01 -3.11
N ALA A 43 -10.41 -1.94 -3.15
CA ALA A 43 -11.87 -2.04 -3.18
C ALA A 43 -12.47 -1.08 -4.22
N ALA A 44 -13.42 -1.58 -5.02
CA ALA A 44 -14.22 -0.75 -5.92
C ALA A 44 -15.34 -0.07 -5.13
N ASP A 45 -14.97 0.95 -4.35
CA ASP A 45 -15.90 1.79 -3.57
C ASP A 45 -15.91 3.25 -4.07
N GLY A 46 -16.69 4.12 -3.43
CA GLY A 46 -16.85 5.50 -3.89
C GLY A 46 -15.67 6.44 -3.61
N ASP A 47 -14.75 6.08 -2.72
CA ASP A 47 -13.63 6.91 -2.27
C ASP A 47 -12.31 6.40 -2.88
N THR A 48 -12.24 6.47 -4.20
CA THR A 48 -11.15 5.90 -5.00
C THR A 48 -9.95 6.83 -5.05
N ASN A 49 -8.75 6.29 -4.85
CA ASN A 49 -7.48 7.00 -4.94
C ASN A 49 -6.51 6.35 -5.94
N ALA A 50 -6.97 5.32 -6.68
CA ALA A 50 -6.17 4.60 -7.66
C ALA A 50 -6.98 4.09 -8.85
N ALA A 51 -6.28 3.79 -9.94
CA ALA A 51 -6.82 3.06 -11.10
C ALA A 51 -6.04 1.77 -11.34
N VAL A 52 -6.73 0.66 -11.62
CA VAL A 52 -6.08 -0.60 -11.97
C VAL A 52 -5.42 -0.50 -13.34
N GLU A 53 -4.13 -0.79 -13.45
CA GLU A 53 -3.42 -0.84 -14.74
C GLU A 53 -3.46 -2.24 -15.36
N TRP A 54 -3.21 -3.27 -14.54
CA TRP A 54 -3.22 -4.67 -14.99
C TRP A 54 -3.46 -5.63 -13.82
N SER A 55 -3.80 -6.88 -14.17
CA SER A 55 -3.84 -7.98 -13.20
C SER A 55 -3.14 -9.23 -13.76
N ARG A 56 -2.62 -10.04 -12.85
CA ARG A 56 -2.02 -11.34 -13.14
C ARG A 56 -2.61 -12.39 -12.21
N TYR A 57 -3.18 -13.44 -12.78
CA TYR A 57 -3.64 -14.60 -12.02
C TYR A 57 -2.44 -15.42 -11.51
N GLU A 58 -2.43 -15.75 -10.22
CA GLU A 58 -1.36 -16.50 -9.55
C GLU A 58 -1.90 -17.80 -8.91
N GLY A 59 -3.03 -18.34 -9.40
CA GLY A 59 -3.70 -19.50 -8.81
C GLY A 59 -4.70 -19.06 -7.74
N GLY A 60 -4.48 -19.43 -6.47
CA GLY A 60 -5.40 -19.06 -5.37
C GLY A 60 -5.46 -17.55 -5.07
N THR A 61 -4.61 -16.75 -5.71
CA THR A 61 -4.54 -15.30 -5.55
C THR A 61 -4.41 -14.60 -6.90
N ARG A 62 -4.60 -13.29 -6.88
CA ARG A 62 -4.40 -12.42 -8.04
C ARG A 62 -3.56 -11.22 -7.64
N LEU A 63 -2.53 -10.94 -8.43
CA LEU A 63 -1.70 -9.76 -8.27
C LEU A 63 -2.23 -8.65 -9.16
N TYR A 64 -2.62 -7.54 -8.56
CA TYR A 64 -3.04 -6.32 -9.23
C TYR A 64 -1.92 -5.29 -9.21
N ALA A 65 -1.80 -4.53 -10.28
CA ALA A 65 -1.11 -3.26 -10.25
C ALA A 65 -2.11 -2.11 -10.33
N ALA A 66 -2.06 -1.21 -9.36
CA ALA A 66 -2.95 -0.06 -9.27
C ALA A 66 -2.13 1.22 -9.15
N ARG A 67 -2.34 2.17 -10.06
CA ARG A 67 -1.70 3.47 -10.06
C ARG A 67 -2.42 4.37 -9.09
N LEU A 68 -1.74 4.84 -8.04
CA LEU A 68 -2.26 5.95 -7.23
C LEU A 68 -2.34 7.22 -8.05
N ASP A 69 -3.39 8.03 -7.81
CA ASP A 69 -3.59 9.30 -8.51
C ASP A 69 -2.40 10.24 -8.32
N ASP A 70 -1.96 10.39 -7.07
CA ASP A 70 -0.85 11.24 -6.65
C ASP A 70 0.30 10.40 -6.09
N GLY A 71 0.67 9.30 -6.76
CA GLY A 71 1.65 8.40 -6.17
C GLY A 71 2.21 7.30 -7.08
N PRO A 72 2.94 6.35 -6.48
CA PRO A 72 3.57 5.27 -7.22
C PRO A 72 2.57 4.21 -7.69
N LEU A 73 3.06 3.31 -8.55
CA LEU A 73 2.36 2.08 -8.88
C LEU A 73 2.40 1.13 -7.69
N LEU A 74 1.22 0.75 -7.20
CA LEU A 74 1.06 -0.26 -6.17
C LEU A 74 1.03 -1.64 -6.80
N LYS A 75 1.56 -2.63 -6.07
CA LYS A 75 1.33 -4.04 -6.35
C LYS A 75 0.58 -4.62 -5.17
N VAL A 76 -0.61 -5.15 -5.41
CA VAL A 76 -1.52 -5.61 -4.36
C VAL A 76 -1.96 -7.03 -4.67
N ARG A 77 -1.88 -7.93 -3.69
CA ARG A 77 -2.34 -9.31 -3.84
C ARG A 77 -3.70 -9.45 -3.16
N THR A 78 -4.66 -9.97 -3.90
CA THR A 78 -6.02 -10.23 -3.42
C THR A 78 -6.38 -11.70 -3.63
N ASN A 79 -7.52 -12.12 -3.05
CA ASN A 79 -8.12 -13.39 -3.41
C ASN A 79 -8.40 -13.43 -4.92
N HIS A 80 -8.28 -14.62 -5.52
CA HIS A 80 -8.57 -14.86 -6.93
C HIS A 80 -10.02 -14.54 -7.35
N GLU A 81 -10.98 -14.61 -6.41
CA GLU A 81 -12.39 -14.26 -6.60
C GLU A 81 -12.60 -12.74 -6.72
N THR A 82 -11.60 -11.92 -6.37
CA THR A 82 -11.66 -10.48 -6.60
C THR A 82 -11.41 -10.19 -8.08
N HIS A 83 -12.41 -9.62 -8.74
CA HIS A 83 -12.37 -9.21 -10.14
C HIS A 83 -12.41 -7.69 -10.24
N LEU A 84 -11.29 -7.10 -10.66
CA LEU A 84 -11.16 -5.68 -11.00
C LEU A 84 -10.62 -5.59 -12.43
N ALA A 85 -11.21 -4.71 -13.24
CA ALA A 85 -10.82 -4.52 -14.64
C ALA A 85 -9.71 -3.46 -14.77
N PRO A 86 -8.83 -3.54 -15.78
CA PRO A 86 -7.97 -2.41 -16.15
C PRO A 86 -8.80 -1.14 -16.41
N GLY A 87 -8.34 -0.01 -15.87
CA GLY A 87 -9.05 1.28 -15.88
C GLY A 87 -10.06 1.46 -14.75
N GLU A 88 -10.40 0.40 -14.02
CA GLU A 88 -11.35 0.48 -12.91
C GLU A 88 -10.79 1.32 -11.76
N ARG A 89 -11.65 2.21 -11.23
CA ARG A 89 -11.34 3.09 -10.11
C ARG A 89 -11.52 2.33 -8.80
N VAL A 90 -10.49 2.37 -7.95
CA VAL A 90 -10.44 1.63 -6.70
C VAL A 90 -9.87 2.49 -5.57
N SER A 91 -10.26 2.18 -4.35
CA SER A 91 -9.58 2.63 -3.15
C SER A 91 -8.46 1.65 -2.81
N ALA A 92 -7.27 2.17 -2.52
CA ALA A 92 -6.13 1.44 -2.00
C ALA A 92 -5.89 1.90 -0.56
N ARG A 93 -5.86 0.95 0.38
CA ARG A 93 -5.69 1.23 1.82
C ARG A 93 -4.73 0.25 2.47
N ILE A 94 -3.94 0.71 3.43
CA ILE A 94 -3.16 -0.18 4.30
C ILE A 94 -4.15 -0.96 5.17
N THR A 95 -4.02 -2.28 5.16
CA THR A 95 -4.84 -3.21 5.95
C THR A 95 -3.98 -4.26 6.65
N ALA A 96 -2.67 -4.02 6.75
CA ALA A 96 -1.75 -4.91 7.44
C ALA A 96 -2.19 -5.14 8.89
N GLY A 97 -2.38 -6.40 9.27
CA GLY A 97 -2.68 -6.80 10.65
C GLY A 97 -1.43 -6.88 11.54
N HIS A 98 -0.30 -6.32 11.11
CA HIS A 98 0.97 -6.37 11.80
C HIS A 98 1.77 -5.07 11.61
N PRO A 99 2.76 -4.80 12.49
CA PRO A 99 3.65 -3.65 12.31
C PRO A 99 4.43 -3.73 10.99
N LEU A 100 4.57 -2.59 10.32
CA LEU A 100 5.26 -2.40 9.05
C LEU A 100 6.70 -1.95 9.29
N ALA A 101 7.59 -2.38 8.39
CA ALA A 101 8.97 -1.91 8.42
C ALA A 101 9.07 -0.49 7.84
N ALA A 102 9.79 0.39 8.52
CA ALA A 102 9.91 1.80 8.14
C ALA A 102 11.37 2.24 8.25
N PHE A 103 11.94 2.70 7.14
CA PHE A 103 13.34 3.08 7.05
C PHE A 103 13.46 4.59 7.02
N PRO A 104 14.44 5.21 7.71
CA PRO A 104 14.65 6.64 7.62
C PRO A 104 14.85 7.06 6.16
N ARG A 105 14.13 8.10 5.72
CA ARG A 105 14.33 8.63 4.38
C ARG A 105 15.48 9.62 4.43
N GLU A 106 16.60 9.27 3.80
CA GLU A 106 17.71 10.21 3.65
C GLU A 106 17.26 11.36 2.75
N SER A 107 17.43 12.59 3.23
CA SER A 107 17.23 13.77 2.40
C SER A 107 18.39 13.83 1.41
N ALA A 108 18.09 13.62 0.13
CA ALA A 108 19.06 13.81 -0.95
C ALA A 108 19.46 15.29 -1.09
#